data_AF-A0A2N0PIB6-F1
#
_entry.id   AF-A0A2N0PIB6-F1
#
_cell.length_a   1.000
_cell.length_b   1.000
_cell.length_c   1.000
_cell.angle_alpha   90.00
_cell.angle_beta   90.00
_cell.angle_gamma   90.00
#
_symmetry.space_group_name_H-M   'P 1'
#
loop_
_entity.id
_entity.type
_entity.pdbx_description
1 polymer ?
#
loop_
_entity_poly.entity_id
_entity_poly.type
_entity_poly.pdbx_seq_one_letter_code
_entity_poly.pdbx_strand_id
1 'polypeptide(L)'
;MELPKYSGTIHPQEWLKQVLIFCYFKQIKDDKEVLNICKTMINSTIIIPNVNEIKSFEELIEALKLHSTFNTFKISCKRKLQMMKFIPEQHDDIATFLANFHSLCNDAEINDHEEIITLLINSYSNYFFKGEFIKRVEGINSVDEIFKIFSEVVFDELKIIKFGSSIALKHVAT
;
A
#
# COMPACT_ATOMS: atom_id res chain seq x y z
N MET A 1 -25.62 -1.17 -1.45
CA MET A 1 -24.29 -0.93 -2.02
C MET A 1 -24.49 -0.25 -3.36
N GLU A 2 -23.85 0.89 -3.59
CA GLU A 2 -23.82 1.52 -4.91
C GLU A 2 -22.72 0.87 -5.76
N LEU A 3 -22.93 0.79 -7.07
CA LEU A 3 -21.96 0.22 -8.00
C LEU A 3 -20.79 1.21 -8.18
N PRO A 4 -19.54 0.82 -7.92
CA PRO A 4 -18.41 1.75 -7.94
C PRO A 4 -18.05 2.13 -9.38
N LYS A 5 -17.84 3.44 -9.60
CA LYS A 5 -17.41 4.00 -10.88
C LYS A 5 -15.88 4.10 -10.94
N TYR A 6 -15.27 3.72 -12.06
CA TYR A 6 -13.83 3.90 -12.25
C TYR A 6 -13.51 5.35 -12.62
N SER A 7 -12.84 6.06 -11.72
CA SER A 7 -12.42 7.47 -11.88
C SER A 7 -10.93 7.64 -12.15
N GLY A 8 -10.16 6.55 -12.22
CA GLY A 8 -8.69 6.62 -12.29
C GLY A 8 -8.04 7.09 -10.98
N THR A 9 -8.73 6.97 -9.84
CA THR A 9 -8.21 7.32 -8.50
C THR A 9 -8.10 6.10 -7.57
N ILE A 10 -8.12 4.91 -8.17
CA ILE A 10 -8.06 3.61 -7.50
C ILE A 10 -7.35 2.65 -8.46
N HIS A 11 -6.61 1.69 -7.92
CA HIS A 11 -5.97 0.67 -8.74
C HIS A 11 -7.02 -0.17 -9.51
N PRO A 12 -6.86 -0.39 -10.83
CA PRO A 12 -7.86 -1.07 -11.66
C PRO A 12 -8.31 -2.43 -11.10
N GLN A 13 -7.37 -3.24 -10.57
CA GLN A 13 -7.69 -4.54 -9.97
C GLN A 13 -8.56 -4.40 -8.72
N GLU A 14 -8.31 -3.39 -7.89
CA GLU A 14 -9.11 -3.18 -6.67
C GLU A 14 -10.50 -2.66 -7.00
N TRP A 15 -10.62 -1.77 -7.98
CA TRP A 15 -11.92 -1.36 -8.49
C TRP A 15 -12.71 -2.55 -9.07
N LEU A 16 -12.07 -3.40 -9.89
CA LEU A 16 -12.72 -4.57 -10.45
C LEU A 16 -13.22 -5.52 -9.36
N LYS A 17 -12.44 -5.77 -8.32
CA LYS A 17 -12.88 -6.57 -7.16
C LYS A 17 -14.15 -5.99 -6.53
N GLN A 18 -14.23 -4.67 -6.36
CA GLN A 18 -15.44 -4.03 -5.81
C GLN A 18 -16.66 -4.22 -6.72
N VAL A 19 -16.48 -4.13 -8.05
CA VAL A 19 -17.55 -4.40 -9.02
C VAL A 19 -17.98 -5.87 -8.98
N LEU A 20 -17.03 -6.81 -8.92
CA LEU A 20 -17.31 -8.25 -8.83
C LEU A 20 -18.11 -8.59 -7.57
N ILE A 21 -17.73 -8.02 -6.42
CA ILE A 21 -18.47 -8.18 -5.15
C ILE A 21 -19.90 -7.66 -5.30
N PHE A 22 -20.09 -6.48 -5.90
CA PHE A 22 -21.43 -5.95 -6.17
C PHE A 22 -22.25 -6.90 -7.06
N CYS A 23 -21.68 -7.38 -8.17
CA CYS A 23 -22.35 -8.29 -9.10
C CYS A 23 -22.74 -9.60 -8.43
N TYR A 24 -21.85 -10.16 -7.59
CA TYR A 24 -22.13 -11.34 -6.78
C TYR A 24 -23.36 -11.15 -5.88
N PHE A 25 -23.44 -10.03 -5.15
CA PHE A 25 -24.60 -9.73 -4.31
C PHE A 25 -25.90 -9.51 -5.10
N LYS A 26 -25.78 -9.05 -6.36
CA LYS A 26 -26.90 -8.91 -7.29
C LYS A 26 -27.23 -10.17 -8.06
N GLN A 27 -26.53 -11.28 -7.79
CA GLN A 27 -26.68 -12.56 -8.47
C GLN A 27 -26.44 -12.49 -9.98
N ILE A 28 -25.64 -11.53 -10.44
CA ILE A 28 -25.15 -11.45 -11.81
C ILE A 28 -24.00 -12.42 -11.94
N LYS A 29 -24.18 -13.49 -12.72
CA LYS A 29 -23.23 -14.61 -12.83
C LYS A 29 -22.55 -14.72 -14.18
N ASP A 30 -23.04 -14.00 -15.18
CA ASP A 30 -22.48 -14.05 -16.53
C ASP A 30 -21.31 -13.08 -16.66
N ASP A 31 -20.11 -13.61 -16.93
CA ASP A 31 -18.90 -12.80 -17.02
C ASP A 31 -18.96 -11.76 -18.13
N LYS A 32 -19.70 -12.03 -19.23
CA LYS A 32 -19.85 -11.05 -20.33
C LYS A 32 -20.75 -9.89 -19.91
N GLU A 33 -21.83 -10.17 -19.19
CA GLU A 33 -22.70 -9.16 -18.58
C GLU A 33 -21.90 -8.29 -17.60
N VAL A 34 -21.13 -8.91 -16.70
CA VAL A 34 -20.27 -8.19 -15.76
C VAL A 34 -19.23 -7.33 -16.48
N LEU A 35 -18.59 -7.84 -17.53
CA LEU A 35 -17.64 -7.07 -18.34
C LEU A 35 -18.30 -5.85 -19.00
N ASN A 36 -19.52 -5.99 -19.54
CA ASN A 36 -20.28 -4.87 -20.11
C ASN A 36 -20.66 -3.83 -19.06
N ILE A 37 -20.99 -4.26 -17.85
CA ILE A 37 -21.19 -3.37 -16.70
C ILE A 37 -19.90 -2.60 -16.42
N CYS A 38 -18.76 -3.29 -16.30
CA CYS A 38 -17.46 -2.66 -16.07
C CYS A 38 -17.17 -1.57 -17.11
N LYS A 39 -17.34 -1.85 -18.41
CA LYS A 39 -17.14 -0.87 -19.50
C LYS A 39 -18.01 0.37 -19.34
N THR A 40 -19.26 0.18 -18.92
CA THR A 40 -20.23 1.28 -18.72
C THR A 40 -19.94 2.10 -17.46
N MET A 41 -19.28 1.48 -16.46
CA MET A 41 -18.92 2.11 -15.19
C MET A 41 -17.58 2.87 -15.23
N ILE A 42 -16.95 2.98 -16.40
CA ILE A 42 -15.79 3.85 -16.59
C ILE A 42 -16.26 5.30 -16.65
N ASN A 43 -15.54 6.21 -16.00
CA ASN A 43 -15.85 7.62 -16.11
C ASN A 43 -15.75 8.09 -17.56
N SER A 44 -16.76 8.82 -18.04
CA SER A 44 -16.84 9.30 -19.42
C SER A 44 -15.70 10.24 -19.81
N THR A 45 -14.96 10.78 -18.84
CA THR A 45 -13.72 11.55 -19.08
C THR A 45 -12.50 10.67 -19.39
N ILE A 46 -12.58 9.37 -19.12
CA ILE A 46 -11.53 8.37 -19.38
C ILE A 46 -11.89 7.65 -20.68
N ILE A 47 -11.29 8.10 -21.78
CA ILE A 47 -11.59 7.57 -23.11
C ILE A 47 -10.63 6.44 -23.40
N ILE A 48 -11.16 5.21 -23.43
CA ILE A 48 -10.40 4.02 -23.84
C ILE A 48 -10.72 3.71 -25.30
N PRO A 49 -9.73 3.77 -26.20
CA PRO A 49 -9.91 3.36 -27.59
C PRO A 49 -10.40 1.92 -27.66
N ASN A 50 -11.35 1.64 -28.55
CA ASN A 50 -11.86 0.29 -28.81
C ASN A 50 -12.36 -0.46 -27.55
N VAL A 51 -12.86 0.26 -26.54
CA VAL A 51 -13.40 -0.35 -25.30
C VAL A 51 -14.45 -1.44 -25.55
N ASN A 52 -15.20 -1.33 -26.65
CA ASN A 52 -16.20 -2.31 -27.07
C ASN A 52 -15.57 -3.63 -27.54
N GLU A 53 -14.35 -3.61 -28.07
CA GLU A 53 -13.63 -4.78 -28.60
C GLU A 53 -12.99 -5.63 -27.50
N ILE A 54 -12.83 -5.09 -26.28
CA ILE A 54 -12.27 -5.78 -25.11
C ILE A 54 -13.14 -6.99 -24.73
N LYS A 55 -12.55 -8.18 -24.61
CA LYS A 55 -13.27 -9.46 -24.40
C LYS A 55 -13.03 -10.09 -23.03
N SER A 56 -12.07 -9.59 -22.27
CA SER A 56 -11.72 -10.14 -20.95
C SER A 56 -11.52 -9.04 -19.91
N PHE A 57 -11.51 -9.44 -18.64
CA PHE A 57 -11.18 -8.54 -17.53
C PHE A 57 -9.71 -8.13 -17.59
N GLU A 58 -8.82 -9.03 -17.98
CA GLU A 58 -7.39 -8.76 -18.12
C GLU A 58 -7.13 -7.68 -19.16
N GLU A 59 -7.75 -7.79 -20.35
CA GLU A 59 -7.65 -6.76 -21.40
C GLU A 59 -8.19 -5.41 -20.93
N LEU A 60 -9.29 -5.41 -20.15
CA LEU A 60 -9.83 -4.18 -19.58
C LEU A 60 -8.86 -3.53 -18.58
N ILE A 61 -8.29 -4.33 -17.68
CA ILE A 61 -7.32 -3.86 -16.68
C ILE A 61 -6.10 -3.26 -17.37
N GLU A 62 -5.52 -3.94 -18.35
CA GLU A 62 -4.36 -3.43 -19.10
C GLU A 62 -4.70 -2.12 -19.83
N ALA A 63 -5.88 -2.04 -20.46
CA ALA A 63 -6.34 -0.81 -21.10
C ALA A 63 -6.51 0.36 -20.10
N LEU A 64 -7.04 0.09 -18.90
CA LEU A 64 -7.17 1.08 -17.82
C LEU A 64 -5.81 1.53 -17.28
N LYS A 65 -4.84 0.61 -17.18
CA LYS A 65 -3.47 0.91 -16.74
C LYS A 65 -2.68 1.74 -17.76
N LEU A 66 -2.91 1.51 -19.05
CA LEU A 66 -2.28 2.29 -20.13
C LEU A 66 -2.78 3.74 -20.20
N HIS A 67 -3.96 4.02 -19.65
CA HIS A 67 -4.51 5.38 -19.65
C HIS A 67 -3.74 6.32 -18.69
N SER A 68 -3.57 7.59 -19.08
CA SER A 68 -2.76 8.58 -18.36
C SER A 68 -3.23 8.87 -16.91
N THR A 69 -4.51 8.67 -16.64
CA THR A 69 -5.07 8.81 -15.28
C THR A 69 -4.49 7.80 -14.30
N PHE A 70 -4.23 6.56 -14.73
CA PHE A 70 -3.61 5.56 -13.87
C PHE A 70 -2.17 5.94 -13.51
N ASN A 71 -1.38 6.41 -14.48
CA ASN A 71 -0.04 6.91 -14.19
C ASN A 71 -0.06 8.10 -13.21
N THR A 72 -1.03 9.00 -13.35
CA THR A 72 -1.23 10.13 -12.41
C THR A 72 -1.55 9.64 -11.01
N PHE A 73 -2.42 8.62 -10.88
CA PHE A 73 -2.73 7.97 -9.62
C PHE A 73 -1.50 7.31 -8.98
N LYS A 74 -0.70 6.56 -9.75
CA LYS A 74 0.56 5.97 -9.28
C LYS A 74 1.50 7.03 -8.70
N ILE A 75 1.71 8.13 -9.44
CA ILE A 75 2.54 9.26 -8.98
C ILE A 75 1.99 9.85 -7.68
N SER A 76 0.67 10.00 -7.55
CA SER A 76 0.04 10.46 -6.31
C SER A 76 0.35 9.54 -5.13
N CYS A 77 0.25 8.21 -5.32
CA CYS A 77 0.59 7.22 -4.30
C CYS A 77 2.07 7.26 -3.91
N LYS A 78 2.98 7.38 -4.88
CA LYS A 78 4.43 7.58 -4.61
C LYS A 78 4.69 8.85 -3.78
N ARG A 79 4.03 9.96 -4.10
CA ARG A 79 4.14 11.21 -3.34
C ARG A 79 3.62 11.04 -1.91
N LYS A 80 2.50 10.34 -1.72
CA LYS A 80 1.99 10.03 -0.37
C LYS A 80 3.01 9.21 0.42
N LEU A 81 3.57 8.14 -0.15
CA LEU A 81 4.63 7.32 0.48
C LEU A 81 5.83 8.16 0.92
N GLN A 82 6.32 9.06 0.07
CA GLN A 82 7.45 9.94 0.40
C GLN A 82 7.16 10.90 1.55
N MET A 83 5.89 11.27 1.73
CA MET A 83 5.44 12.19 2.78
C MET A 83 5.00 11.48 4.06
N MET A 84 4.74 10.16 4.01
CA MET A 84 4.35 9.39 5.19
C MET A 84 5.44 9.45 6.25
N LYS A 85 5.02 9.66 7.49
CA LYS A 85 5.87 9.61 8.67
C LYS A 85 5.24 8.69 9.69
N PHE A 86 6.05 7.81 10.27
CA PHE A 86 5.66 7.02 11.41
C PHE A 86 6.05 7.78 12.68
N ILE A 87 5.06 8.05 13.55
CA ILE A 87 5.26 8.76 14.81
C ILE A 87 4.69 7.88 15.95
N PRO A 88 5.53 7.10 16.64
CA PRO A 88 5.07 6.16 17.66
C PRO A 88 4.25 6.83 18.79
N GLU A 89 4.54 8.09 19.10
CA GLU A 89 3.95 8.82 20.21
C GLU A 89 2.59 9.47 19.90
N GLN A 90 2.16 9.53 18.62
CA GLN A 90 1.02 10.34 18.18
C GLN A 90 -0.14 9.54 17.57
N HIS A 91 -0.39 8.31 18.05
CA HIS A 91 -1.54 7.46 17.68
C HIS A 91 -1.40 6.59 16.42
N ASP A 92 -0.23 6.53 15.78
CA ASP A 92 -0.02 5.56 14.71
C ASP A 92 0.26 4.18 15.29
N ASP A 93 -0.80 3.37 15.38
CA ASP A 93 -0.65 1.92 15.51
C ASP A 93 0.21 1.41 14.35
N ILE A 94 1.28 0.68 14.68
CA ILE A 94 2.27 0.23 13.70
C ILE A 94 1.65 -0.64 12.61
N ALA A 95 0.63 -1.43 12.96
CA ALA A 95 -0.08 -2.26 12.00
C ALA A 95 -0.89 -1.39 11.03
N THR A 96 -1.56 -0.36 11.51
CA THR A 96 -2.27 0.62 10.67
C THR A 96 -1.32 1.38 9.74
N PHE A 97 -0.16 1.82 10.26
CA PHE A 97 0.87 2.48 9.44
C PHE A 97 1.36 1.55 8.32
N LEU A 98 1.77 0.33 8.65
CA LEU A 98 2.29 -0.64 7.68
C LEU A 98 1.22 -1.09 6.68
N ALA A 99 -0.03 -1.25 7.10
CA ALA A 99 -1.13 -1.60 6.19
C ALA A 99 -1.38 -0.49 5.15
N ASN A 100 -1.41 0.78 5.59
CA ASN A 100 -1.57 1.92 4.69
C ASN A 100 -0.37 2.08 3.77
N PHE A 101 0.84 1.91 4.29
CA PHE A 101 2.08 1.96 3.52
C PHE A 101 2.07 0.87 2.43
N HIS A 102 1.77 -0.38 2.80
CA HIS A 102 1.70 -1.50 1.87
C HIS A 102 0.64 -1.29 0.79
N SER A 103 -0.55 -0.79 1.17
CA SER A 103 -1.60 -0.46 0.20
C SER A 103 -1.12 0.55 -0.83
N LEU A 104 -0.41 1.61 -0.39
CA LEU A 104 0.13 2.62 -1.30
C LEU A 104 1.26 2.07 -2.19
N CYS A 105 2.08 1.15 -1.70
CA CYS A 105 3.06 0.44 -2.53
C CYS A 105 2.38 -0.36 -3.65
N ASN A 106 1.33 -1.11 -3.31
CA ASN A 106 0.54 -1.87 -4.28
C ASN A 106 -0.14 -0.95 -5.31
N ASP A 107 -0.77 0.14 -4.86
CA ASP A 107 -1.42 1.13 -5.72
C ASP A 107 -0.42 1.84 -6.66
N ALA A 108 0.82 2.02 -6.21
CA ALA A 108 1.91 2.60 -6.98
C ALA A 108 2.69 1.58 -7.82
N GLU A 109 2.33 0.29 -7.76
CA GLU A 109 3.06 -0.84 -8.33
C GLU A 109 4.56 -0.83 -7.99
N ILE A 110 4.90 -0.54 -6.73
CA ILE A 110 6.26 -0.62 -6.19
C ILE A 110 6.49 -2.05 -5.68
N ASN A 111 7.28 -2.82 -6.43
CA ASN A 111 7.64 -4.20 -6.08
C ASN A 111 9.13 -4.36 -5.77
N ASP A 112 9.91 -3.29 -5.93
CA ASP A 112 11.35 -3.30 -5.68
C ASP A 112 11.64 -3.22 -4.18
N HIS A 113 12.37 -4.21 -3.67
CA HIS A 113 12.66 -4.33 -2.24
C HIS A 113 13.52 -3.17 -1.74
N GLU A 114 14.49 -2.70 -2.54
CA GLU A 114 15.38 -1.60 -2.17
C GLU A 114 14.61 -0.26 -2.12
N GLU A 115 13.69 -0.02 -3.06
CA GLU A 115 12.77 1.13 -3.06
C GLU A 115 11.90 1.12 -1.80
N ILE A 116 11.33 -0.03 -1.43
CA ILE A 116 10.51 -0.20 -0.22
C ILE A 116 11.32 0.08 1.05
N ILE A 117 12.51 -0.53 1.18
CA ILE A 117 13.41 -0.32 2.32
C ILE A 117 13.77 1.17 2.46
N THR A 118 14.11 1.82 1.35
CA THR A 118 14.46 3.24 1.31
C THR A 118 13.30 4.12 1.77
N LEU A 119 12.08 3.84 1.30
CA LEU A 119 10.87 4.57 1.71
C LEU A 119 10.57 4.37 3.20
N LEU A 120 10.68 3.14 3.73
CA LEU A 120 10.49 2.86 5.16
C LEU A 120 11.52 3.59 6.04
N ILE A 121 12.80 3.59 5.66
CA ILE A 121 13.85 4.33 6.38
C ILE A 121 13.51 5.83 6.42
N ASN A 122 13.04 6.39 5.32
CA ASN A 122 12.66 7.80 5.24
C ASN A 122 11.38 8.12 6.02
N SER A 123 10.53 7.13 6.26
CA SER A 123 9.29 7.29 7.00
C SER A 123 9.50 7.43 8.51
N TYR A 124 10.58 6.89 9.07
CA TYR A 124 10.82 6.95 10.52
C TYR A 124 12.18 7.59 10.87
N SER A 125 12.14 8.82 11.39
CA SER A 125 13.32 9.61 11.72
C SER A 125 13.92 9.24 13.08
N ASN A 126 14.44 8.01 13.20
CA ASN A 126 15.11 7.53 14.40
C ASN A 126 16.47 6.86 14.08
N TYR A 127 17.52 7.27 14.79
CA TYR A 127 18.89 6.80 14.53
C TYR A 127 19.10 5.32 14.86
N PHE A 128 18.58 4.88 16.02
CA PHE A 128 18.66 3.47 16.41
C PHE A 128 17.90 2.60 15.39
N PHE A 129 16.66 2.98 15.10
CA PHE A 129 15.83 2.29 14.12
C PHE A 129 16.56 2.16 12.79
N LYS A 130 17.07 3.26 12.22
CA LYS A 130 17.75 3.23 10.92
C LYS A 130 18.94 2.26 10.92
N GLY A 131 19.76 2.28 11.98
CA GLY A 131 20.92 1.41 12.09
C GLY A 131 20.55 -0.07 12.19
N GLU A 132 19.61 -0.41 13.06
CA GLU A 132 19.20 -1.81 13.26
C GLU A 132 18.35 -2.34 12.12
N PHE A 133 17.47 -1.52 11.55
CA PHE A 133 16.65 -1.90 10.41
C PHE A 133 17.50 -2.27 9.20
N ILE A 134 18.45 -1.40 8.81
CA ILE A 134 19.35 -1.67 7.67
C ILE A 134 20.11 -2.99 7.84
N LYS A 135 20.65 -3.25 9.03
CA LYS A 135 21.38 -4.49 9.31
C LYS A 135 20.49 -5.74 9.20
N ARG A 136 19.25 -5.66 9.68
CA ARG A 136 18.34 -6.82 9.72
C ARG A 136 17.68 -7.11 8.38
N VAL A 137 17.48 -6.10 7.52
CA VAL A 137 16.91 -6.29 6.18
C VAL A 137 17.96 -6.64 5.11
N GLU A 138 19.24 -6.67 5.45
CA GLU A 138 20.31 -7.03 4.51
C GLU A 138 20.08 -8.47 3.99
N GLY A 139 19.99 -8.60 2.65
CA GLY A 139 19.76 -9.89 1.98
C GLY A 139 18.33 -10.41 2.03
N ILE A 140 17.37 -9.65 2.57
CA ILE A 140 15.95 -10.03 2.61
C ILE A 140 15.27 -9.66 1.29
N ASN A 141 14.63 -10.67 0.66
CA ASN A 141 13.96 -10.55 -0.63
C ASN A 141 12.44 -10.74 -0.52
N SER A 142 11.87 -10.53 0.67
CA SER A 142 10.45 -10.65 0.93
C SER A 142 9.93 -9.36 1.56
N VAL A 143 8.94 -8.74 0.93
CA VAL A 143 8.27 -7.54 1.44
C VAL A 143 7.62 -7.79 2.81
N ASP A 144 7.01 -8.97 3.00
CA ASP A 144 6.38 -9.33 4.27
C ASP A 144 7.42 -9.44 5.39
N GLU A 145 8.61 -9.99 5.10
CA GLU A 145 9.71 -10.04 6.07
C GLU A 145 10.26 -8.66 6.38
N ILE A 146 10.38 -7.77 5.38
CA ILE A 146 10.80 -6.37 5.58
C ILE A 146 9.84 -5.65 6.55
N PHE A 147 8.52 -5.78 6.37
CA PHE A 147 7.54 -5.16 7.27
C PHE A 147 7.56 -5.78 8.68
N LYS A 148 7.76 -7.09 8.78
CA LYS A 148 7.95 -7.75 10.07
C LYS A 148 9.18 -7.17 10.80
N ILE A 149 10.32 -7.08 10.12
CA ILE A 149 11.55 -6.52 10.69
C ILE A 149 11.34 -5.06 11.12
N PHE A 150 10.63 -4.25 10.32
CA PHE A 150 10.28 -2.88 10.71
C PHE A 150 9.58 -2.86 12.07
N SER A 151 8.57 -3.73 12.24
CA SER A 151 7.80 -3.80 13.48
C SER A 151 8.63 -4.26 14.69
N GLU A 152 9.52 -5.23 14.49
CA GLU A 152 10.40 -5.74 15.54
C GLU A 152 11.42 -4.70 15.99
N VAL A 153 12.00 -3.94 15.05
CA VAL A 153 12.99 -2.91 15.36
C VAL A 153 12.34 -1.73 16.10
N VAL A 154 11.14 -1.30 15.69
CA VAL A 154 10.38 -0.28 16.44
C VAL A 154 10.07 -0.76 17.85
N PHE A 155 9.67 -2.03 18.03
CA PHE A 155 9.42 -2.58 19.36
C PHE A 155 10.69 -2.66 20.22
N ASP A 156 11.82 -3.04 19.63
CA ASP A 156 13.10 -3.08 20.33
C ASP A 156 13.57 -1.69 20.77
N GLU A 157 13.26 -0.64 20.02
CA GLU A 157 13.57 0.73 20.39
C GLU A 157 12.96 1.12 21.75
N LEU A 158 11.75 0.65 22.06
CA LEU A 158 11.08 0.93 23.33
C LEU A 158 11.86 0.41 24.55
N LYS A 159 12.76 -0.56 24.35
CA LYS A 159 13.57 -1.15 25.41
C LYS A 159 14.86 -0.37 25.68
N ILE A 160 15.14 0.66 24.89
CA ILE A 160 16.40 1.41 24.96
C ILE A 160 16.26 2.57 25.93
N ILE A 161 17.26 2.71 26.81
CA ILE A 161 17.40 3.89 27.66
C ILE A 161 17.84 5.06 26.78
N LYS A 162 16.91 5.98 26.50
CA LYS A 162 17.17 7.20 25.72
C LYS A 162 17.88 8.25 26.58
N PHE A 163 18.65 9.15 25.96
CA PHE A 163 19.26 10.27 26.67
C PHE A 163 18.17 11.12 27.37
N GLY A 164 18.36 11.41 28.66
CA GLY A 164 17.35 12.09 29.49
C GLY A 164 16.34 11.16 30.18
N SER A 165 16.41 9.84 29.95
CA SER A 165 15.60 8.88 30.68
C SER A 165 16.00 8.85 32.16
N SER A 166 15.01 8.79 33.05
CA SER A 166 15.23 8.55 34.48
C SER A 166 15.19 7.05 34.74
N ILE A 167 16.28 6.51 35.26
CA ILE A 167 16.40 5.09 35.60
C ILE A 167 16.54 4.92 37.11
N ALA A 168 15.79 3.98 37.68
CA ALA A 168 15.93 3.58 39.08
C ALA A 168 16.75 2.30 39.15
N LEU A 169 17.93 2.38 39.75
CA LEU A 169 18.80 1.23 39.98
C LEU A 169 18.55 0.70 41.40
N LYS A 170 18.18 -0.58 41.53
CA LYS A 170 18.05 -1.25 42.83
C LYS A 170 19.31 -2.06 43.10
N HIS A 171 20.01 -1.73 44.18
CA HIS A 171 21.10 -2.57 44.69
C HIS A 171 20.53 -3.84 45.34
N VAL A 172 21.02 -5.01 44.92
CA VAL A 172 20.76 -6.29 45.57
C VAL A 172 22.05 -6.70 46.27
N ALA A 173 22.02 -6.72 47.61
CA ALA A 173 23.18 -7.13 48.39
C ALA A 173 23.51 -8.60 48.12
N THR A 174 24.78 -8.86 47.79
CA THR A 174 25.33 -10.20 47.58
C THR A 174 25.75 -10.86 48.88
#